data_AF-A0A1J4K409-F1
#
_entry.id   AF-A0A1J4K409-F1
#
_cell.length_a   1.000
_cell.length_b   1.000
_cell.length_c   1.000
_cell.angle_alpha   90.00
_cell.angle_beta   90.00
_cell.angle_gamma   90.00
#
_symmetry.space_group_name_H-M   'P 1'
#
loop_
_entity.id
_entity.type
_entity.pdbx_description
1 polymer ?
#
loop_
_entity_poly.entity_id
_entity_poly.type
_entity_poly.pdbx_seq_one_letter_code
_entity_poly.pdbx_strand_id
1 'polypeptide(L)'
;MWKKIKQNTTAMIGKIKSSNTEEDPKFTEAYSRFNELKTRSKEFIDHAQGIVLQLSKLSQTFDEAYKCISIAVDTIPESEPQEFNQAFNNLSEPIKLCEEVVIVKINDTVLAPVKQLQNQLVELENLKKEHDKMRILLEQNKEKLAKLQQKNKQPAEIQRYQEKVEDKTKKVAEMQQKFIESIDDYWGNREALLQKPMSDMNDIFVEFSTSIQKASVTLQLIVGQELMEKVFVCEQPPAKK
;
A
#
# COMPACT_ATOMS: atom_id res chain seq x y z
N MET A 1 -18.43 10.67 -29.55
CA MET A 1 -17.74 11.67 -28.71
C MET A 1 -18.70 12.70 -28.09
N TRP A 2 -19.51 13.42 -28.89
CA TRP A 2 -20.49 14.42 -28.42
C TRP A 2 -21.52 13.95 -27.37
N LYS A 3 -22.09 12.74 -27.50
CA LYS A 3 -23.03 12.18 -26.50
C LYS A 3 -22.37 12.01 -25.12
N LYS A 4 -21.09 11.64 -25.08
CA LYS A 4 -20.31 11.41 -23.84
C LYS A 4 -19.97 12.75 -23.17
N ILE A 5 -19.63 13.78 -23.95
CA ILE A 5 -19.38 15.15 -23.47
C ILE A 5 -20.66 15.73 -22.86
N LYS A 6 -21.80 15.65 -23.56
CA LYS A 6 -23.08 16.17 -23.05
C LYS A 6 -23.49 15.49 -21.75
N GLN A 7 -23.30 14.17 -21.63
CA GLN A 7 -23.56 13.43 -20.39
C GLN A 7 -22.66 13.88 -19.23
N ASN A 8 -21.38 14.14 -19.49
CA ASN A 8 -20.44 14.61 -18.47
C ASN A 8 -20.77 16.02 -17.97
N THR A 9 -21.08 16.96 -18.88
CA THR A 9 -21.48 18.33 -18.51
C THR A 9 -22.79 18.35 -17.72
N THR A 10 -23.77 17.53 -18.14
CA THR A 10 -25.06 17.42 -17.44
C THR A 10 -24.86 16.86 -16.03
N ALA A 11 -24.03 15.82 -15.86
CA ALA A 11 -23.72 15.27 -14.53
C ALA A 11 -23.01 16.28 -13.61
N MET A 12 -22.13 17.12 -14.14
CA MET A 12 -21.41 18.14 -13.35
C MET A 12 -22.37 19.21 -12.80
N ILE A 13 -23.33 19.68 -13.61
CA ILE A 13 -24.34 20.66 -13.19
C ILE A 13 -25.32 20.05 -12.16
N GLY A 14 -25.65 18.75 -12.29
CA GLY A 14 -26.53 18.07 -11.33
C GLY A 14 -25.89 17.85 -9.96
N LYS A 15 -24.56 17.66 -9.90
CA LYS A 15 -23.82 17.46 -8.65
C LYS A 15 -23.92 18.65 -7.68
N ILE A 16 -24.15 19.86 -8.20
CA ILE A 16 -24.33 21.10 -7.43
C ILE A 16 -25.75 21.17 -6.83
N LYS A 17 -26.73 20.47 -7.40
CA LYS A 17 -28.14 20.51 -6.95
C LYS A 17 -28.56 19.33 -6.09
N SER A 18 -27.88 18.19 -6.17
CA SER A 18 -28.30 16.91 -5.58
C SER A 18 -27.74 16.61 -4.18
N SER A 19 -27.29 17.61 -3.42
CA SER A 19 -26.65 17.39 -2.10
C SER A 19 -27.59 16.86 -1.00
N ASN A 20 -28.90 16.76 -1.24
CA ASN A 20 -29.92 16.44 -0.23
C ASN A 20 -30.70 15.13 -0.51
N THR A 21 -30.12 14.16 -1.21
CA THR A 21 -30.76 12.83 -1.33
C THR A 21 -30.28 11.91 -0.22
N GLU A 22 -31.20 11.34 0.57
CA GLU A 22 -30.92 10.29 1.57
C GLU A 22 -30.09 9.19 0.91
N GLU A 23 -28.85 9.00 1.40
CA GLU A 23 -28.00 7.88 0.99
C GLU A 23 -28.40 6.62 1.77
N ASP A 24 -28.41 5.48 1.08
CA ASP A 24 -28.66 4.17 1.70
C ASP A 24 -27.65 3.94 2.84
N PRO A 25 -28.10 3.68 4.09
CA PRO A 25 -27.23 3.42 5.22
C PRO A 25 -26.17 2.33 4.95
N LYS A 26 -26.52 1.27 4.21
CA LYS A 26 -25.58 0.20 3.85
C LYS A 26 -24.49 0.69 2.90
N PHE A 27 -24.84 1.57 1.97
CA PHE A 27 -23.87 2.17 1.06
C PHE A 27 -22.93 3.13 1.79
N THR A 28 -23.46 3.91 2.74
CA THR A 28 -22.63 4.78 3.60
C THR A 28 -21.65 3.97 4.44
N GLU A 29 -22.10 2.86 5.04
CA GLU A 29 -21.24 1.95 5.81
C GLU A 29 -20.16 1.31 4.92
N ALA A 30 -20.54 0.76 3.76
CA ALA A 30 -19.60 0.21 2.80
C ALA A 30 -18.58 1.27 2.33
N TYR A 31 -19.00 2.51 2.14
CA TYR A 31 -18.08 3.58 1.77
C TYR A 31 -17.09 3.92 2.89
N SER A 32 -17.53 3.89 4.15
CA SER A 32 -16.63 4.05 5.30
C SER A 32 -15.56 2.95 5.34
N ARG A 33 -15.99 1.69 5.23
CA ARG A 33 -15.10 0.52 5.18
C ARG A 33 -14.12 0.58 4.00
N PHE A 34 -14.59 1.00 2.83
CA PHE A 34 -13.75 1.22 1.65
C PHE A 34 -12.62 2.23 1.92
N ASN A 35 -12.95 3.38 2.52
CA ASN A 35 -11.95 4.41 2.82
C ASN A 35 -10.92 3.92 3.82
N GLU A 36 -11.35 3.14 4.81
CA GLU A 36 -10.45 2.55 5.80
C GLU A 36 -9.50 1.55 5.15
N LEU A 37 -10.03 0.57 4.40
CA LEU A 37 -9.21 -0.43 3.69
C LEU A 37 -8.19 0.25 2.76
N LYS A 38 -8.63 1.23 1.99
CA LYS A 38 -7.78 1.97 1.04
C LYS A 38 -6.68 2.78 1.74
N THR A 39 -7.01 3.42 2.85
CA THR A 39 -6.03 4.19 3.63
C THR A 39 -5.01 3.27 4.26
N ARG A 40 -5.46 2.23 4.97
CA ARG A 40 -4.59 1.29 5.67
C ARG A 40 -3.69 0.49 4.74
N SER A 41 -4.22 0.00 3.61
CA SER A 41 -3.41 -0.74 2.63
C SER A 41 -2.33 0.15 2.02
N LYS A 42 -2.63 1.43 1.78
CA LYS A 42 -1.65 2.39 1.27
C LYS A 42 -0.56 2.69 2.30
N GLU A 43 -0.95 3.04 3.53
CA GLU A 43 0.00 3.29 4.63
C GLU A 43 0.93 2.10 4.85
N PHE A 44 0.40 0.88 4.81
CA PHE A 44 1.19 -0.33 4.92
C PHE A 44 2.23 -0.46 3.79
N ILE A 45 1.82 -0.27 2.53
CA ILE A 45 2.74 -0.33 1.39
C ILE A 45 3.84 0.72 1.54
N ASP A 46 3.48 1.97 1.87
CA ASP A 46 4.43 3.07 2.00
C ASP A 46 5.48 2.76 3.09
N HIS A 47 5.04 2.25 4.25
CA HIS A 47 5.96 1.86 5.32
C HIS A 47 6.83 0.65 4.96
N ALA A 48 6.25 -0.39 4.37
CA ALA A 48 6.99 -1.59 3.98
C ALA A 48 8.02 -1.28 2.88
N GLN A 49 7.71 -0.40 1.93
CA GLN A 49 8.68 0.09 0.94
C GLN A 49 9.78 0.93 1.59
N GLY A 50 9.43 1.78 2.58
CA GLY A 50 10.41 2.52 3.37
C GLY A 50 11.41 1.59 4.07
N ILE A 51 10.91 0.48 4.62
CA ILE A 51 11.73 -0.58 5.22
C ILE A 51 12.64 -1.25 4.19
N VAL A 52 12.12 -1.66 3.04
CA VAL A 52 12.90 -2.26 1.96
C VAL A 52 14.06 -1.34 1.54
N LEU A 53 13.82 -0.03 1.47
CA LEU A 53 14.86 0.96 1.16
C LEU A 53 15.94 1.07 2.25
N GLN A 54 15.62 0.83 3.51
CA GLN A 54 16.64 0.79 4.57
C GLN A 54 17.43 -0.52 4.51
N LEU A 55 16.76 -1.64 4.27
CA LEU A 55 17.40 -2.94 4.10
C LEU A 55 18.38 -2.95 2.91
N SER A 56 18.03 -2.30 1.80
CA SER A 56 18.90 -2.19 0.62
C SER A 56 20.14 -1.30 0.82
N LYS A 57 20.31 -0.72 2.01
CA LYS A 57 21.51 0.04 2.37
C LYS A 57 22.34 -0.69 3.41
N LEU A 58 21.81 -1.77 3.97
CA LEU A 58 22.41 -2.46 5.10
C LEU A 58 23.78 -3.02 4.78
N SER A 59 23.97 -3.62 3.60
CA SER A 59 25.28 -4.13 3.17
C SER A 59 26.32 -3.02 3.05
N GLN A 60 25.95 -1.89 2.44
CA GLN A 60 26.87 -0.76 2.32
C GLN A 60 27.24 -0.20 3.69
N THR A 61 26.26 0.02 4.57
CA THR A 61 26.51 0.53 5.93
C THR A 61 27.38 -0.45 6.74
N PHE A 62 27.18 -1.76 6.55
CA PHE A 62 27.98 -2.78 7.20
C PHE A 62 29.43 -2.80 6.67
N ASP A 63 29.64 -2.67 5.36
CA ASP A 63 30.97 -2.59 4.75
C ASP A 63 31.72 -1.30 5.16
N GLU A 64 31.00 -0.20 5.38
CA GLU A 64 31.57 1.05 5.92
C GLU A 64 32.01 0.88 7.38
N ALA A 65 31.16 0.25 8.20
CA ALA A 65 31.51 -0.08 9.59
C ALA A 65 32.74 -1.00 9.66
N TYR A 66 32.81 -2.01 8.78
CA TYR A 66 33.97 -2.89 8.66
C TYR A 66 35.27 -2.10 8.52
N LYS A 67 35.32 -1.18 7.55
CA LYS A 67 36.52 -0.43 7.21
C LYS A 67 37.02 0.39 8.39
N CYS A 68 36.12 1.00 9.16
CA CYS A 68 36.51 1.73 10.37
C CYS A 68 37.07 0.76 11.43
N ILE A 69 36.44 -0.41 11.65
CA ILE A 69 36.85 -1.34 12.71
C ILE A 69 38.14 -2.09 12.34
N SER A 70 38.31 -2.50 11.07
CA SER A 70 39.50 -3.23 10.63
C SER A 70 40.77 -2.40 10.82
N ILE A 71 40.73 -1.08 10.53
CA ILE A 71 41.84 -0.16 10.79
C ILE A 71 42.21 -0.17 12.28
N ALA A 72 41.23 -0.19 13.18
CA ALA A 72 41.48 -0.21 14.61
C ALA A 72 42.06 -1.56 15.09
N VAL A 73 41.54 -2.68 14.57
CA VAL A 73 42.04 -4.03 14.88
C VAL A 73 43.50 -4.18 14.46
N ASP A 74 43.88 -3.69 13.27
CA ASP A 74 45.26 -3.75 12.77
C ASP A 74 46.29 -3.01 13.67
N THR A 75 45.83 -2.14 14.58
CA THR A 75 46.71 -1.41 15.52
C THR A 75 46.94 -2.14 16.85
N ILE A 76 46.31 -3.28 17.10
CA ILE A 76 46.40 -4.02 18.36
C ILE A 76 47.54 -5.05 18.29
N PRO A 77 48.60 -4.92 19.12
CA PRO A 77 49.83 -5.74 19.03
C PRO A 77 49.63 -7.25 19.25
N GLU A 78 48.54 -7.66 19.89
CA GLU A 78 48.18 -9.06 20.19
C GLU A 78 46.89 -9.50 19.48
N SER A 79 46.35 -8.70 18.57
CA SER A 79 45.18 -9.13 17.81
C SER A 79 45.52 -10.32 16.91
N GLU A 80 44.51 -11.13 16.60
CA GLU A 80 44.52 -12.05 15.47
C GLU A 80 43.68 -11.43 14.33
N PRO A 81 44.19 -10.44 13.55
CA PRO A 81 43.44 -9.77 12.50
C PRO A 81 42.82 -10.74 11.49
N GLN A 82 43.46 -11.89 11.25
CA GLN A 82 42.93 -12.94 10.39
C GLN A 82 41.64 -13.55 10.95
N GLU A 83 41.58 -13.86 12.25
CA GLU A 83 40.38 -14.40 12.88
C GLU A 83 39.25 -13.36 12.92
N PHE A 84 39.58 -12.10 13.23
CA PHE A 84 38.61 -11.00 13.18
C PHE A 84 38.03 -10.81 11.77
N ASN A 85 38.88 -10.74 10.75
CA ASN A 85 38.45 -10.57 9.35
C ASN A 85 37.63 -11.77 8.86
N GLN A 86 37.96 -13.00 9.29
CA GLN A 86 37.18 -14.19 8.97
C GLN A 86 35.81 -14.16 9.66
N ALA A 87 35.74 -13.82 10.94
CA ALA A 87 34.48 -13.68 11.66
C ALA A 87 33.60 -12.57 11.08
N PHE A 88 34.21 -11.47 10.65
CA PHE A 88 33.52 -10.38 9.97
C PHE A 88 32.96 -10.83 8.61
N ASN A 89 33.75 -11.53 7.80
CA ASN A 89 33.31 -12.06 6.50
C ASN A 89 32.11 -13.00 6.67
N ASN A 90 32.12 -13.85 7.70
CA ASN A 90 31.00 -14.73 8.04
C ASN A 90 29.73 -13.95 8.43
N LEU A 91 29.86 -12.80 9.11
CA LEU A 91 28.73 -11.91 9.39
C LEU A 91 28.27 -11.12 8.15
N SER A 92 29.18 -10.82 7.22
CA SER A 92 28.86 -10.10 5.98
C SER A 92 27.96 -10.91 5.04
N GLU A 93 28.07 -12.24 5.06
CA GLU A 93 27.31 -13.14 4.19
C GLU A 93 25.79 -13.02 4.37
N PRO A 94 25.20 -13.21 5.57
CA PRO A 94 23.76 -13.02 5.77
C PRO A 94 23.29 -11.59 5.53
N ILE A 95 24.17 -10.58 5.72
CA ILE A 95 23.85 -9.18 5.43
C ILE A 95 23.75 -8.93 3.92
N LYS A 96 24.65 -9.50 3.12
CA LYS A 96 24.60 -9.45 1.65
C LYS A 96 23.37 -10.18 1.10
N LEU A 97 23.00 -11.30 1.71
CA LEU A 97 21.77 -12.04 1.38
C LEU A 97 20.48 -11.27 1.71
N CYS A 98 20.56 -10.13 2.43
CA CYS A 98 19.40 -9.28 2.70
C CYS A 98 18.76 -8.78 1.39
N GLU A 99 19.57 -8.34 0.42
CA GLU A 99 19.06 -7.82 -0.85
C GLU A 99 18.49 -8.94 -1.74
N GLU A 100 19.16 -10.09 -1.79
CA GLU A 100 18.81 -11.19 -2.69
C GLU A 100 17.67 -12.06 -2.17
N VAL A 101 17.50 -12.17 -0.84
CA VAL A 101 16.53 -13.10 -0.23
C VAL A 101 15.47 -12.36 0.57
N VAL A 102 15.86 -11.49 1.50
CA VAL A 102 14.92 -10.84 2.43
C VAL A 102 14.04 -9.84 1.70
N ILE A 103 14.64 -8.94 0.91
CA ILE A 103 13.90 -7.94 0.13
C ILE A 103 12.99 -8.61 -0.90
N VAL A 104 13.47 -9.67 -1.57
CA VAL A 104 12.66 -10.45 -2.54
C VAL A 104 11.44 -11.08 -1.83
N LYS A 105 11.65 -11.76 -0.69
CA LYS A 105 10.55 -12.31 0.11
C LYS A 105 9.54 -11.24 0.52
N ILE A 106 9.98 -10.07 0.99
CA ILE A 106 9.08 -8.95 1.33
C ILE A 106 8.29 -8.50 0.10
N ASN A 107 8.96 -8.34 -1.06
CA ASN A 107 8.27 -7.90 -2.27
C ASN A 107 7.19 -8.89 -2.71
N ASP A 108 7.48 -10.19 -2.69
CA ASP A 108 6.61 -11.21 -3.25
C ASP A 108 5.50 -11.64 -2.28
N THR A 109 5.81 -11.79 -1.00
CA THR A 109 4.88 -12.37 -0.01
C THR A 109 4.13 -11.31 0.79
N VAL A 110 4.69 -10.11 0.93
CA VAL A 110 4.10 -9.03 1.74
C VAL A 110 3.53 -7.92 0.84
N LEU A 111 4.35 -7.35 -0.04
CA LEU A 111 3.94 -6.18 -0.83
C LEU A 111 3.03 -6.54 -2.00
N ALA A 112 3.30 -7.62 -2.74
CA ALA A 112 2.51 -7.98 -3.92
C ALA A 112 1.02 -8.21 -3.60
N PRO A 113 0.64 -8.96 -2.54
CA PRO A 113 -0.76 -9.14 -2.18
C PRO A 113 -1.47 -7.84 -1.80
N VAL A 114 -0.81 -6.96 -1.03
CA VAL A 114 -1.41 -5.69 -0.60
C VAL A 114 -1.52 -4.71 -1.77
N LYS A 115 -0.59 -4.72 -2.71
CA LYS A 115 -0.69 -3.96 -3.97
C LYS A 115 -1.83 -4.47 -4.84
N GLN A 116 -2.06 -5.78 -4.89
CA GLN A 116 -3.23 -6.36 -5.58
C GLN A 116 -4.54 -5.86 -4.97
N LEU A 117 -4.66 -5.86 -3.64
CA LEU A 117 -5.80 -5.27 -2.93
C LEU A 117 -5.97 -3.79 -3.30
N GLN A 118 -4.88 -3.02 -3.32
CA GLN A 118 -4.94 -1.60 -3.66
C GLN A 118 -5.47 -1.37 -5.09
N ASN A 119 -5.06 -2.21 -6.06
CA ASN A 119 -5.58 -2.16 -7.42
C ASN A 119 -7.08 -2.46 -7.46
N GLN A 120 -7.53 -3.48 -6.74
CA GLN A 120 -8.96 -3.80 -6.61
C GLN A 120 -9.77 -2.66 -5.99
N LEU A 121 -9.22 -1.96 -5.00
CA LEU A 121 -9.85 -0.79 -4.40
C LEU A 121 -9.91 0.41 -5.38
N VAL A 122 -8.91 0.58 -6.24
CA VAL A 122 -8.97 1.60 -7.31
C VAL A 122 -10.10 1.30 -8.31
N GLU A 123 -10.32 0.03 -8.66
CA GLU A 123 -11.45 -0.37 -9.50
C GLU A 123 -12.80 -0.06 -8.84
N LEU A 124 -12.94 -0.31 -7.53
CA LEU A 124 -14.14 0.06 -6.77
C LEU A 124 -14.33 1.57 -6.67
N GLU A 125 -13.26 2.35 -6.58
CA GLU A 125 -13.35 3.82 -6.65
C GLU A 125 -13.92 4.28 -7.99
N ASN A 126 -13.51 3.64 -9.09
CA ASN A 126 -14.04 3.93 -10.42
C ASN A 126 -15.51 3.53 -10.53
N LEU A 127 -15.90 2.38 -9.96
CA LEU A 127 -17.30 1.96 -9.87
C LEU A 127 -18.13 2.98 -9.09
N LYS A 128 -17.64 3.49 -7.96
CA LYS A 128 -18.32 4.54 -7.19
C LYS A 128 -18.49 5.82 -8.00
N LYS A 129 -17.44 6.27 -8.71
CA LYS A 129 -17.52 7.47 -9.57
C LYS A 129 -18.57 7.30 -10.68
N GLU A 130 -18.64 6.12 -11.28
CA GLU A 130 -19.65 5.76 -12.28
C GLU A 130 -21.06 5.74 -11.65
N HIS A 131 -21.21 5.15 -10.46
CA HIS A 131 -22.45 5.14 -9.67
C HIS A 131 -22.95 6.56 -9.39
N ASP A 132 -22.11 7.44 -8.84
CA ASP A 132 -22.46 8.82 -8.53
C ASP A 132 -22.94 9.57 -9.79
N LYS A 133 -22.25 9.35 -10.91
CA LYS A 133 -22.64 9.92 -12.21
C LYS A 133 -23.99 9.39 -12.68
N MET A 134 -24.25 8.10 -12.55
CA MET A 134 -25.54 7.50 -12.95
C MET A 134 -26.68 7.97 -12.04
N ARG A 135 -26.44 8.13 -10.73
CA ARG A 135 -27.39 8.68 -9.77
C ARG A 135 -27.80 10.10 -10.14
N ILE A 136 -26.85 10.96 -10.49
CA ILE A 136 -27.16 12.33 -10.93
C ILE A 136 -28.01 12.33 -12.21
N LEU A 137 -27.67 11.48 -13.18
CA LEU A 137 -28.45 11.37 -14.42
C LEU A 137 -29.86 10.81 -14.18
N LEU A 138 -30.03 9.94 -13.18
CA LEU A 138 -31.33 9.43 -12.77
C LEU A 138 -32.20 10.57 -12.21
N GLU A 139 -31.67 11.36 -11.27
CA GLU A 139 -32.41 12.49 -10.70
C GLU A 139 -32.81 13.52 -11.76
N GLN A 140 -31.93 13.83 -12.70
CA GLN A 140 -32.26 14.71 -13.82
C GLN A 140 -33.36 14.16 -14.74
N ASN A 141 -33.36 12.84 -14.98
CA ASN A 141 -34.42 12.20 -15.76
C ASN A 141 -35.74 12.20 -15.01
N LYS A 142 -35.74 11.98 -13.68
CA LYS A 142 -36.93 12.09 -12.83
C LYS A 142 -37.49 13.51 -12.84
N GLU A 143 -36.65 14.54 -12.67
CA GLU A 143 -37.07 15.94 -12.76
C GLU A 143 -37.68 16.28 -14.13
N LYS A 144 -37.06 15.81 -15.22
CA LYS A 144 -37.58 16.06 -16.56
C LYS A 144 -38.89 15.31 -16.81
N LEU A 145 -39.00 14.07 -16.34
CA LEU A 145 -40.25 13.29 -16.42
C LEU A 145 -41.38 14.00 -15.67
N ALA A 146 -41.14 14.46 -14.44
CA ALA A 146 -42.13 15.21 -13.64
C ALA A 146 -42.63 16.48 -14.36
N LYS A 147 -41.72 17.25 -14.98
CA LYS A 147 -42.07 18.44 -15.77
C LYS A 147 -42.89 18.10 -17.02
N LEU A 148 -42.59 16.98 -17.69
CA LEU A 148 -43.35 16.53 -18.86
C LEU A 148 -44.75 16.05 -18.47
N GLN A 149 -44.86 15.30 -17.38
CA GLN A 149 -46.14 14.83 -16.82
C GLN A 149 -47.03 16.00 -16.39
N GLN A 150 -46.47 17.03 -15.73
CA GLN A 150 -47.23 18.26 -15.40
C GLN A 150 -47.78 19.00 -16.62
N LYS A 151 -47.04 19.02 -17.73
CA LYS A 151 -47.47 19.72 -18.96
C LYS A 151 -48.46 18.91 -19.80
N ASN A 152 -48.55 17.60 -19.60
CA ASN A 152 -49.48 16.63 -20.19
C ASN A 152 -49.78 16.78 -21.70
N LYS A 153 -48.77 17.17 -22.49
CA LYS A 153 -48.91 17.48 -23.94
C LYS A 153 -48.07 16.59 -24.86
N GLN A 154 -47.24 15.69 -24.32
CA GLN A 154 -46.26 14.93 -25.10
C GLN A 154 -46.15 13.45 -24.65
N PRO A 155 -47.15 12.61 -24.94
CA PRO A 155 -47.21 11.22 -24.46
C PRO A 155 -45.98 10.37 -24.83
N ALA A 156 -45.51 10.49 -26.07
CA ALA A 156 -44.34 9.76 -26.55
C ALA A 156 -43.03 10.16 -25.85
N GLU A 157 -42.86 11.45 -25.49
CA GLU A 157 -41.67 11.89 -24.74
C GLU A 157 -41.77 11.47 -23.27
N ILE A 158 -42.97 11.46 -22.67
CA ILE A 158 -43.21 10.95 -21.32
C ILE A 158 -42.81 9.46 -21.24
N GLN A 159 -43.31 8.62 -22.15
CA GLN A 159 -43.00 7.19 -22.18
C GLN A 159 -41.48 6.94 -22.33
N ARG A 160 -40.82 7.66 -23.23
CA ARG A 160 -39.36 7.58 -23.40
C ARG A 160 -38.59 7.96 -22.13
N TYR A 161 -39.06 8.94 -21.36
CA TYR A 161 -38.41 9.31 -20.09
C TYR A 161 -38.74 8.34 -18.95
N GLN A 162 -39.92 7.70 -18.96
CA GLN A 162 -40.24 6.61 -18.03
C GLN A 162 -39.27 5.44 -18.21
N GLU A 163 -39.10 4.94 -19.43
CA GLU A 163 -38.13 3.88 -19.75
C GLU A 163 -36.70 4.26 -19.30
N LYS A 164 -36.27 5.50 -19.57
CA LYS A 164 -34.95 5.98 -19.13
C LYS A 164 -34.79 6.08 -17.62
N VAL A 165 -35.86 6.38 -16.87
CA VAL A 165 -35.82 6.41 -15.41
C VAL A 165 -35.75 4.99 -14.89
N GLU A 166 -36.53 4.07 -15.44
CA GLU A 166 -36.53 2.66 -15.06
C GLU A 166 -35.15 2.00 -15.31
N ASP A 167 -34.62 2.10 -16.53
CA ASP A 167 -33.30 1.59 -16.91
C ASP A 167 -32.19 2.11 -15.99
N LYS A 168 -32.22 3.41 -15.68
CA LYS A 168 -31.21 4.03 -14.81
C LYS A 168 -31.38 3.66 -13.36
N THR A 169 -32.61 3.49 -12.88
CA THR A 169 -32.88 3.06 -11.51
C THR A 169 -32.28 1.68 -11.29
N LYS A 170 -32.55 0.75 -12.22
CA LYS A 170 -31.97 -0.59 -12.19
C LYS A 170 -30.44 -0.54 -12.22
N LYS A 171 -29.85 0.22 -13.14
CA LYS A 171 -28.38 0.34 -13.25
C LYS A 171 -27.72 0.94 -12.00
N VAL A 172 -28.34 1.95 -11.38
CA VAL A 172 -27.84 2.55 -10.13
C VAL A 172 -27.88 1.52 -9.00
N ALA A 173 -29.00 0.80 -8.86
CA ALA A 173 -29.15 -0.25 -7.84
C ALA A 173 -28.14 -1.39 -8.03
N GLU A 174 -27.93 -1.86 -9.25
CA GLU A 174 -26.94 -2.90 -9.57
C GLU A 174 -25.50 -2.45 -9.22
N MET A 175 -25.14 -1.19 -9.54
CA MET A 175 -23.82 -0.65 -9.19
C MET A 175 -23.64 -0.49 -7.68
N GLN A 176 -24.68 -0.02 -6.99
CA GLN A 176 -24.69 0.13 -5.54
C GLN A 176 -24.52 -1.21 -4.85
N GLN A 177 -25.30 -2.21 -5.26
CA GLN A 177 -25.24 -3.57 -4.71
C GLN A 177 -23.87 -4.20 -4.96
N LYS A 178 -23.34 -4.10 -6.19
CA LYS A 178 -22.01 -4.61 -6.52
C LYS A 178 -20.91 -3.98 -5.66
N PHE A 179 -21.01 -2.67 -5.41
CA PHE A 179 -20.05 -1.97 -4.55
C PHE A 179 -20.13 -2.48 -3.11
N ILE A 180 -21.34 -2.60 -2.54
CA ILE A 180 -21.57 -3.11 -1.18
C ILE A 180 -21.02 -4.53 -1.05
N GLU A 181 -21.41 -5.45 -1.94
CA GLU A 181 -20.98 -6.85 -1.91
C GLU A 181 -19.45 -6.99 -1.99
N SER A 182 -18.81 -6.21 -2.87
CA SER A 182 -17.34 -6.26 -2.99
C SER A 182 -16.65 -5.77 -1.72
N ILE A 183 -17.17 -4.72 -1.09
CA ILE A 183 -16.60 -4.22 0.17
C ILE A 183 -16.87 -5.18 1.32
N ASP A 184 -18.06 -5.78 1.40
CA ASP A 184 -18.38 -6.74 2.44
C ASP A 184 -17.50 -7.99 2.34
N ASP A 185 -17.19 -8.45 1.12
CA ASP A 185 -16.23 -9.54 0.90
C ASP A 185 -14.81 -9.16 1.36
N TYR A 186 -14.30 -8.00 0.96
CA TYR A 186 -12.97 -7.53 1.39
C TYR A 186 -12.91 -7.28 2.90
N TRP A 187 -13.99 -6.77 3.48
CA TRP A 187 -14.08 -6.51 4.91
C TRP A 187 -14.17 -7.81 5.71
N GLY A 188 -14.92 -8.80 5.22
CA GLY A 188 -14.99 -10.14 5.79
C GLY A 188 -13.63 -10.83 5.79
N ASN A 189 -12.86 -10.64 4.71
CA ASN A 189 -11.54 -11.25 4.52
C ASN A 189 -10.36 -10.37 4.98
N ARG A 190 -10.63 -9.28 5.70
CA ARG A 190 -9.61 -8.25 6.04
C ARG A 190 -8.41 -8.80 6.82
N GLU A 191 -8.60 -9.84 7.63
CA GLU A 191 -7.49 -10.48 8.37
C GLU A 191 -6.48 -11.12 7.40
N ALA A 192 -6.98 -11.90 6.43
CA ALA A 192 -6.12 -12.48 5.39
C ALA A 192 -5.48 -11.41 4.50
N LEU A 193 -6.17 -10.31 4.26
CA LEU A 193 -5.72 -9.24 3.36
C LEU A 193 -4.73 -8.25 4.00
N LEU A 194 -4.81 -8.02 5.31
CA LEU A 194 -4.01 -7.01 6.02
C LEU A 194 -3.19 -7.58 7.18
N GLN A 195 -3.73 -8.52 7.96
CA GLN A 195 -3.02 -9.11 9.09
C GLN A 195 -2.01 -10.16 8.64
N LYS A 196 -2.33 -10.98 7.64
CA LYS A 196 -1.38 -11.97 7.11
C LYS A 196 -0.09 -11.31 6.58
N PRO A 197 -0.14 -10.25 5.75
CA PRO A 197 1.08 -9.53 5.35
C PRO A 197 1.93 -9.02 6.51
N MET A 198 1.30 -8.57 7.61
CA MET A 198 2.03 -8.18 8.83
C MET A 198 2.72 -9.39 9.49
N SER A 199 2.04 -10.53 9.57
CA SER A 199 2.63 -11.77 10.10
C SER A 199 3.79 -12.26 9.23
N ASP A 200 3.60 -12.33 7.91
CA ASP A 200 4.63 -12.76 6.97
C ASP A 200 5.87 -11.85 7.08
N MET A 201 5.66 -10.54 7.23
CA MET A 201 6.74 -9.57 7.43
C MET A 201 7.51 -9.81 8.74
N ASN A 202 6.79 -10.09 9.84
CA ASN A 202 7.43 -10.45 11.11
C ASN A 202 8.25 -11.73 11.00
N ASP A 203 7.72 -12.76 10.34
CA ASP A 203 8.42 -14.04 10.19
C ASP A 203 9.71 -13.87 9.38
N ILE A 204 9.68 -13.08 8.31
CA ILE A 204 10.86 -12.73 7.52
C ILE A 204 11.91 -12.02 8.39
N PHE A 205 11.49 -11.06 9.22
CA PHE A 205 12.42 -10.36 10.10
C PHE A 205 13.02 -11.25 11.18
N VAL A 206 12.22 -12.12 11.80
CA VAL A 206 12.71 -13.07 12.80
C VAL A 206 13.73 -14.02 12.18
N GLU A 207 13.47 -14.54 10.99
CA GLU A 207 14.41 -15.39 10.24
C GLU A 207 15.73 -14.64 9.98
N PHE A 208 15.63 -13.41 9.46
CA PHE A 208 16.78 -12.57 9.17
C PHE A 208 17.60 -12.24 10.42
N SER A 209 16.96 -11.72 11.48
CA SER A 209 17.63 -11.37 12.74
C SER A 209 18.29 -12.59 13.40
N THR A 210 17.66 -13.76 13.33
CA THR A 210 18.24 -15.01 13.83
C THR A 210 19.50 -15.39 13.04
N SER A 211 19.50 -15.21 11.72
CA SER A 211 20.66 -15.46 10.88
C SER A 211 21.83 -14.54 11.21
N ILE A 212 21.55 -13.24 11.38
CA ILE A 212 22.54 -12.24 11.79
C ILE A 212 23.10 -12.55 13.18
N GLN A 213 22.23 -12.86 14.14
CA GLN A 213 22.64 -13.21 15.49
C GLN A 213 23.60 -14.40 15.49
N LYS A 214 23.26 -15.50 14.80
CA LYS A 214 24.11 -16.69 14.70
C LYS A 214 25.47 -16.38 14.09
N ALA A 215 25.51 -15.61 13.00
CA ALA A 215 26.76 -15.23 12.36
C ALA A 215 27.61 -14.27 13.21
N SER A 216 26.98 -13.48 14.08
CA SER A 216 27.67 -12.51 14.93
C SER A 216 28.35 -13.10 16.17
N VAL A 217 27.99 -14.32 16.60
CA VAL A 217 28.51 -14.93 17.84
C VAL A 217 30.03 -15.00 17.85
N THR A 218 30.64 -15.45 16.76
CA THR A 218 32.11 -15.56 16.67
C THR A 218 32.77 -14.19 16.76
N LEU A 219 32.20 -13.18 16.10
CA LEU A 219 32.71 -11.81 16.16
C LEU A 219 32.61 -11.23 17.58
N GLN A 220 31.49 -11.48 18.28
CA GLN A 220 31.29 -11.03 19.67
C GLN A 220 32.31 -11.65 20.64
N LEU A 221 32.67 -12.93 20.44
CA LEU A 221 33.68 -13.60 21.25
C LEU A 221 35.09 -13.04 21.00
N ILE A 222 35.43 -12.71 19.75
CA ILE A 222 36.74 -12.16 19.38
C ILE A 222 36.93 -10.71 19.86
N VAL A 223 35.88 -9.88 19.79
CA VAL A 223 35.98 -8.47 20.18
C VAL A 223 36.20 -8.33 21.69
N GLY A 224 35.60 -9.18 22.53
CA GLY A 224 35.82 -9.16 23.99
C GLY A 224 35.48 -7.82 24.68
N GLN A 225 35.66 -7.73 26.00
CA GLN A 225 35.43 -6.48 26.76
C GLN A 225 36.47 -5.40 26.47
N GLU A 226 37.72 -5.77 26.16
CA GLU A 226 38.84 -4.84 26.00
C GLU A 226 38.77 -3.96 24.74
N LEU A 227 38.18 -4.44 23.63
CA LEU A 227 37.90 -3.56 22.47
C LEU A 227 36.69 -2.65 22.71
N MET A 228 35.70 -3.09 23.49
CA MET A 228 34.47 -2.32 23.76
C MET A 228 34.73 -1.06 24.61
N GLU A 229 35.84 -1.00 25.35
CA GLU A 229 36.25 0.13 26.18
C GLU A 229 37.14 1.14 25.44
N LYS A 230 37.59 0.85 24.20
CA LYS A 230 38.40 1.78 23.39
C LYS A 230 37.52 2.78 22.63
N VAL A 231 37.96 4.04 22.62
CA VAL A 231 37.32 5.10 21.83
C VAL A 231 37.78 4.99 20.38
N PHE A 232 36.87 4.65 19.48
CA PHE A 232 37.14 4.57 18.04
C PHE A 232 36.94 5.94 17.38
N VAL A 233 38.00 6.53 16.86
CA VAL A 233 37.94 7.77 16.05
C VAL A 233 38.06 7.38 14.59
N CYS A 234 36.96 7.46 13.82
CA CYS A 234 37.04 7.23 12.38
C CYS A 234 37.51 8.53 11.70
N GLU A 235 38.83 8.64 11.46
CA GLU A 235 39.38 9.74 10.68
C GLU A 235 39.05 9.54 9.20
N GLN A 236 38.38 10.52 8.58
CA GLN A 236 38.21 10.49 7.13
C GLN A 236 39.58 10.64 6.46
N PRO A 237 39.87 9.88 5.38
CA PRO A 237 41.13 10.02 4.68
C PRO A 237 41.30 11.47 4.20
N PRO A 238 42.50 12.06 4.30
CA PRO A 238 42.71 13.45 3.94
C PRO A 238 42.33 13.68 2.49
N ALA A 239 41.52 14.71 2.25
CA ALA A 239 41.12 15.12 0.91
C ALA A 239 42.38 15.33 0.05
N LYS A 240 42.50 14.53 -1.03
CA LYS A 240 43.59 14.67 -2.00
C LYS A 240 43.52 16.09 -2.58
N LYS A 241 44.59 16.87 -2.37
CA LYS A 241 44.83 18.16 -3.02
C LYS A 241 45.19 17.96 -4.49
#